data_AF-A0A0F9HZV5-F1
#
_entry.id   AF-A0A0F9HZV5-F1
#
_cell.length_a   1.000
_cell.length_b   1.000
_cell.length_c   1.000
_cell.angle_alpha   90.00
_cell.angle_beta   90.00
_cell.angle_gamma   90.00
#
_symmetry.space_group_name_H-M   'P 1'
#
loop_
_entity.id
_entity.type
_entity.pdbx_description
1 polymer ?
#
loop_
_entity_poly.entity_id
_entity_poly.type
_entity_poly.pdbx_seq_one_letter_code
_entity_poly.pdbx_strand_id
1 'polypeptide(L)'
;MTYITVASVRRTCGIGSSEISDADVTSTIAEVEAQVPRYFNTVFTPTELIETRDGNGTNRLVLKQNPVLAVRDLYIDGTQEGAENLHVYKGSGKIVLNTSASTSTFIRKQNAITINYIYGMMEESSTSSTTSEAEEAGTSVSIALASITGFADEDWVEIYGMDGFREVAQINATPAGGAIVVDQLIQTHVAGSKVVKLQISENFKKLMNLIASIALVARIVGESYTDTVGYSLGALQVQKGEPYTQWRETAIQFIRERDELMNRIKIRPYIA
;
A
#
# COMPACT_ATOMS: atom_id res chain seq x y z
N MET A 1 10.00 4.00 -6.50
CA MET A 1 9.37 2.71 -6.84
C MET A 1 8.16 3.01 -7.71
N THR A 2 7.91 2.19 -8.73
CA THR A 2 6.85 2.43 -9.72
C THR A 2 5.83 1.30 -9.61
N TYR A 3 4.59 1.64 -9.27
CA TYR A 3 3.48 0.72 -9.03
C TYR A 3 2.74 0.36 -10.33
N ILE A 4 2.70 1.27 -11.30
CA ILE A 4 2.11 1.07 -12.63
C ILE A 4 3.13 1.33 -13.73
N THR A 5 3.07 0.57 -14.83
CA THR A 5 4.07 0.68 -15.91
C THR A 5 3.57 1.52 -17.07
N VAL A 6 4.51 2.14 -17.81
CA VAL A 6 4.22 2.84 -19.08
C VAL A 6 3.44 1.93 -20.03
N ALA A 7 3.84 0.66 -20.14
CA ALA A 7 3.17 -0.32 -21.00
C ALA A 7 1.72 -0.60 -20.56
N SER A 8 1.45 -0.65 -19.24
CA SER A 8 0.10 -0.82 -18.72
C SER A 8 -0.77 0.39 -19.04
N VAL A 9 -0.27 1.60 -18.80
CA VAL A 9 -0.98 2.85 -19.07
C VAL A 9 -1.30 2.96 -20.57
N ARG A 10 -0.33 2.71 -21.44
CA ARG A 10 -0.52 2.72 -22.90
C ARG A 10 -1.57 1.73 -23.37
N ARG A 11 -1.54 0.50 -22.83
CA ARG A 11 -2.54 -0.52 -23.16
C ARG A 11 -3.94 -0.09 -22.72
N THR A 12 -4.05 0.56 -21.57
CA THR A 12 -5.33 1.06 -21.07
C THR A 12 -5.84 2.22 -21.91
N CYS A 13 -5.05 3.28 -22.10
CA CYS A 13 -5.51 4.46 -22.84
C CYS A 13 -5.57 4.29 -24.36
N GLY A 14 -4.91 3.28 -24.93
CA GLY A 14 -4.86 3.06 -26.38
C GLY A 14 -3.97 4.07 -27.12
N ILE A 15 -3.07 4.76 -26.41
CA ILE A 15 -2.19 5.81 -26.96
C ILE A 15 -0.84 5.21 -27.35
N GLY A 16 -0.47 5.38 -28.62
CA GLY A 16 0.84 5.00 -29.15
C GLY A 16 1.97 5.94 -28.71
N SER A 17 3.22 5.49 -28.88
CA SER A 17 4.41 6.29 -28.56
C SER A 17 4.66 7.43 -29.54
N SER A 18 3.98 7.42 -30.69
CA SER A 18 3.98 8.52 -31.68
C SER A 18 3.22 9.75 -31.21
N GLU A 19 2.23 9.58 -30.33
CA GLU A 19 1.32 10.63 -29.90
C GLU A 19 1.79 11.29 -28.60
N ILE A 20 2.32 10.50 -27.66
CA ILE A 20 2.90 10.98 -26.40
C ILE A 20 4.20 10.22 -26.15
N SER A 21 5.24 10.92 -25.71
CA SER A 21 6.53 10.31 -25.38
C SER A 21 6.47 9.43 -24.11
N ASP A 22 7.32 8.41 -24.00
CA ASP A 22 7.40 7.60 -22.77
C ASP A 22 7.81 8.44 -21.55
N ALA A 23 8.62 9.48 -21.76
CA ALA A 23 9.02 10.41 -20.70
C ALA A 23 7.82 11.17 -20.11
N ASP A 24 6.89 11.61 -20.96
CA ASP A 24 5.65 12.24 -20.51
C ASP A 24 4.77 11.27 -19.73
N VAL A 25 4.64 10.02 -20.20
CA VAL A 25 3.87 8.98 -19.48
C VAL A 25 4.50 8.69 -18.12
N THR A 26 5.82 8.57 -18.04
CA THR A 26 6.53 8.39 -16.76
C THR A 26 6.31 9.56 -15.81
N SER A 27 6.32 10.80 -16.31
CA SER A 27 6.02 11.98 -15.50
C SER A 27 4.60 11.95 -14.94
N THR A 28 3.60 11.59 -15.76
CA THR A 28 2.21 11.44 -15.31
C THR A 28 2.06 10.32 -14.28
N ILE A 29 2.73 9.19 -14.49
CA ILE A 29 2.75 8.09 -13.50
C ILE A 29 3.30 8.59 -12.17
N ALA A 30 4.43 9.28 -12.17
CA ALA A 30 5.06 9.78 -10.94
C ALA A 30 4.13 10.75 -10.16
N GLU A 31 3.40 11.61 -10.87
CA GLU A 31 2.43 12.51 -10.25
C GLU A 31 1.27 11.74 -9.61
N VAL A 32 0.68 10.78 -10.34
CA VAL A 32 -0.44 9.97 -9.84
C VAL A 32 -0.03 9.10 -8.66
N GLU A 33 1.15 8.49 -8.72
CA GLU A 33 1.70 7.67 -7.62
C GLU A 33 2.00 8.48 -6.36
N ALA A 34 2.21 9.79 -6.48
CA ALA A 34 2.35 10.70 -5.34
C ALA A 34 0.99 11.18 -4.79
N GLN A 35 -0.01 11.38 -5.65
CA GLN A 35 -1.31 11.92 -5.26
C GLN A 35 -2.25 10.87 -4.65
N VAL A 36 -2.31 9.66 -5.21
CA VAL A 36 -3.23 8.61 -4.73
C VAL A 36 -2.99 8.24 -3.25
N PRO A 37 -1.76 7.97 -2.78
CA PRO A 37 -1.53 7.68 -1.36
C PRO A 37 -1.95 8.85 -0.44
N ARG A 38 -1.70 10.09 -0.87
CA ARG A 38 -2.12 11.30 -0.14
C ARG A 38 -3.64 11.40 -0.02
N TYR A 39 -4.36 11.11 -1.10
CA TYR A 39 -5.83 11.10 -1.09
C TYR A 39 -6.41 10.09 -0.10
N PHE A 40 -5.79 8.91 0.00
CA PHE A 40 -6.22 7.86 0.94
C PHE A 40 -5.58 7.97 2.34
N ASN A 41 -4.79 9.02 2.59
CA ASN A 41 -4.05 9.24 3.83
C ASN A 41 -3.26 7.99 4.27
N THR A 42 -2.52 7.38 3.34
CA THR A 42 -1.72 6.17 3.59
C THR A 42 -0.48 6.12 2.71
N VAL A 43 0.35 5.10 2.89
CA VAL A 43 1.53 4.82 2.06
C VAL A 43 1.42 3.39 1.52
N PHE A 44 1.82 3.17 0.27
CA PHE A 44 1.79 1.83 -0.34
C PHE A 44 3.13 1.12 -0.33
N THR A 45 4.21 1.89 -0.13
CA THR A 45 5.50 1.34 0.30
C THR A 45 5.54 1.45 1.83
N PRO A 46 5.74 0.35 2.56
CA PRO A 46 5.86 0.39 4.00
C PRO A 46 6.97 1.35 4.44
N THR A 47 6.67 2.19 5.43
CA THR A 47 7.59 3.18 5.97
C THR A 47 7.67 3.02 7.48
N GLU A 48 8.88 3.13 8.01
CA GLU A 48 9.13 3.16 9.44
C GLU A 48 8.93 4.58 10.00
N LEU A 49 8.27 4.68 11.16
CA LEU A 49 8.01 5.94 11.84
C LEU A 49 8.22 5.78 13.34
N ILE A 50 8.94 6.75 13.90
CA ILE A 50 9.02 6.96 15.35
C ILE A 50 7.99 8.03 15.73
N GLU A 51 7.05 7.65 16.57
CA GLU A 51 5.99 8.52 17.06
C GLU A 51 6.12 8.71 18.57
N THR A 52 6.03 9.97 19.01
CA THR A 52 5.88 10.33 20.44
C THR A 52 4.45 10.77 20.72
N ARG A 53 3.85 10.24 21.79
CA ARG A 53 2.49 10.56 22.24
C ARG A 53 2.39 10.72 23.75
N ASP A 54 1.33 11.41 24.16
CA ASP A 54 0.85 11.42 25.52
C ASP A 54 0.21 10.06 25.87
N GLY A 55 0.48 9.55 27.07
CA GLY A 55 -0.21 8.37 27.55
C GLY A 55 -1.63 8.71 28.00
N ASN A 56 -2.55 7.76 27.82
CA ASN A 56 -3.98 7.97 28.05
C ASN A 56 -4.52 7.29 29.32
N GLY A 57 -3.65 6.62 30.09
CA GLY A 57 -4.01 5.90 31.30
C GLY A 57 -4.81 4.61 31.07
N THR A 58 -4.87 4.11 29.82
CA THR A 58 -5.56 2.87 29.47
C THR A 58 -4.57 1.85 28.92
N ASN A 59 -4.99 0.60 28.75
CA ASN A 59 -4.16 -0.45 28.16
C ASN A 59 -4.16 -0.44 26.62
N ARG A 60 -4.78 0.57 26.00
CA ARG A 60 -4.95 0.67 24.54
C ARG A 60 -4.51 2.03 24.03
N LEU A 61 -3.85 2.06 22.88
CA LEU A 61 -3.45 3.30 22.21
C LEU A 61 -3.76 3.18 20.73
N VAL A 62 -4.11 4.29 20.07
CA VAL A 62 -4.29 4.33 18.62
C VAL A 62 -3.18 5.18 18.03
N LEU A 63 -2.46 4.60 17.08
CA LEU A 63 -1.34 5.25 16.38
C LEU A 63 -1.86 6.27 15.35
N LYS A 64 -1.05 7.30 15.04
CA LYS A 64 -1.43 8.33 14.06
C LYS A 64 -1.60 7.75 12.66
N GLN A 65 -0.68 6.88 12.26
CA GLN A 65 -0.66 6.30 10.93
C GLN A 65 -1.28 4.90 10.94
N ASN A 66 -2.08 4.60 9.92
CA ASN A 66 -2.66 3.28 9.71
C ASN A 66 -2.80 2.96 8.21
N PRO A 67 -2.84 1.67 7.82
CA PRO A 67 -2.71 0.49 8.67
C PRO A 67 -1.28 0.26 9.16
N VAL A 68 -1.17 -0.31 10.36
CA VAL A 68 0.11 -0.64 11.00
C VAL A 68 0.46 -2.08 10.66
N LEU A 69 1.66 -2.30 10.15
CA LEU A 69 2.13 -3.61 9.71
C LEU A 69 2.85 -4.35 10.83
N ALA A 70 3.79 -3.67 11.49
CA ALA A 70 4.57 -4.21 12.60
C ALA A 70 4.96 -3.10 13.59
N VAL A 71 5.13 -3.44 14.87
CA VAL A 71 5.71 -2.56 15.89
C VAL A 71 7.10 -3.11 16.19
N ARG A 72 8.12 -2.24 16.11
CA ARG A 72 9.53 -2.60 16.29
C ARG A 72 9.96 -2.40 17.74
N ASP A 73 9.62 -1.26 18.32
CA ASP A 73 9.98 -0.92 19.69
C ASP A 73 8.90 -0.05 20.34
N LEU A 74 8.74 -0.21 21.66
CA LEU A 74 7.86 0.62 22.48
C LEU A 74 8.58 1.02 23.76
N TYR A 75 8.52 2.31 24.08
CA TYR A 75 8.97 2.88 25.35
C TYR A 75 7.78 3.54 26.04
N ILE A 76 7.55 3.16 27.30
CA ILE A 76 6.55 3.74 28.19
C ILE A 76 7.29 4.41 29.36
N ASP A 77 7.22 5.73 29.41
CA ASP A 77 7.93 6.61 30.33
C ASP A 77 9.44 6.31 30.45
N GLY A 78 10.08 6.07 29.31
CA GLY A 78 11.51 5.76 29.21
C GLY A 78 11.88 4.30 29.52
N THR A 79 10.92 3.46 29.92
CA THR A 79 11.12 2.02 30.09
C THR A 79 10.75 1.30 28.79
N GLN A 80 11.64 0.46 28.26
CA GLN A 80 11.35 -0.34 27.08
C GLN A 80 10.35 -1.45 27.45
N GLU A 81 9.30 -1.58 26.64
CA GLU A 81 8.34 -2.67 26.70
C GLU A 81 8.56 -3.59 25.48
N GLY A 82 8.52 -4.89 25.70
CA GLY A 82 8.68 -5.88 24.63
C GLY A 82 7.56 -5.76 23.60
N ALA A 83 7.90 -5.74 22.31
CA ALA A 83 6.91 -5.74 21.23
C ALA A 83 6.06 -7.03 21.24
N GLU A 84 6.61 -8.12 21.77
CA GLU A 84 5.93 -9.39 22.00
C GLU A 84 4.77 -9.28 23.01
N ASN A 85 4.80 -8.26 23.86
CA ASN A 85 3.74 -7.97 24.83
C ASN A 85 2.58 -7.14 24.27
N LEU A 86 2.60 -6.88 22.95
CA LEU A 86 1.62 -6.06 22.28
C LEU A 86 0.74 -6.87 21.34
N HIS A 87 -0.56 -6.54 21.36
CA HIS A 87 -1.48 -6.99 20.33
C HIS A 87 -1.79 -5.83 19.37
N VAL A 88 -1.38 -5.98 18.10
CA VAL A 88 -1.48 -4.95 17.07
C VAL A 88 -2.66 -5.23 16.15
N TYR A 89 -3.66 -4.35 16.18
CA TYR A 89 -4.79 -4.39 15.25
C TYR A 89 -4.46 -3.60 13.97
N LYS A 90 -3.91 -4.31 12.98
CA LYS A 90 -3.42 -3.74 11.70
C LYS A 90 -4.37 -2.73 11.07
N GLY A 91 -5.65 -3.10 10.96
CA GLY A 91 -6.67 -2.31 10.26
C GLY A 91 -6.93 -0.95 10.90
N SER A 92 -6.86 -0.83 12.22
CA SER A 92 -7.17 0.42 12.95
C SER A 92 -5.93 1.15 13.46
N GLY A 93 -4.77 0.52 13.48
CA GLY A 93 -3.58 1.04 14.16
C GLY A 93 -3.72 1.06 15.68
N LYS A 94 -4.68 0.30 16.23
CA LYS A 94 -4.85 0.15 17.68
C LYS A 94 -3.83 -0.87 18.19
N ILE A 95 -3.08 -0.49 19.22
CA ILE A 95 -2.22 -1.40 19.98
C ILE A 95 -2.82 -1.61 21.38
N VAL A 96 -2.67 -2.81 21.91
CA VAL A 96 -3.15 -3.19 23.24
C VAL A 96 -2.05 -3.92 23.99
N LEU A 97 -1.77 -3.49 25.23
CA LEU A 97 -0.88 -4.17 26.15
C LEU A 97 -1.54 -5.48 26.61
N ASN A 98 -0.81 -6.59 26.50
CA ASN A 98 -1.26 -7.88 27.03
C ASN A 98 -0.98 -7.98 28.55
N THR A 99 -1.31 -9.12 29.15
CA THR A 99 -1.10 -9.35 30.59
C THR A 99 0.36 -9.60 30.97
N SER A 100 1.22 -9.87 29.99
CA SER A 100 2.66 -10.11 30.18
C SER A 100 3.49 -8.83 30.09
N ALA A 101 2.87 -7.71 29.70
CA ALA A 101 3.52 -6.40 29.67
C ALA A 101 4.00 -5.99 31.07
N SER A 102 5.16 -5.34 31.14
CA SER A 102 5.73 -4.82 32.39
C SER A 102 4.84 -3.74 33.02
N THR A 103 4.06 -3.05 32.19
CA THR A 103 3.07 -2.06 32.60
C THR A 103 1.69 -2.44 32.11
N SER A 104 0.66 -2.18 32.93
CA SER A 104 -0.73 -2.49 32.58
C SER A 104 -1.43 -1.39 31.78
N THR A 105 -0.83 -0.19 31.71
CA THR A 105 -1.43 0.98 31.05
C THR A 105 -0.37 1.88 30.42
N PHE A 106 -0.75 2.58 29.36
CA PHE A 106 0.01 3.69 28.80
C PHE A 106 -0.07 4.88 29.76
N ILE A 107 0.94 5.01 30.64
CA ILE A 107 0.99 5.95 31.78
C ILE A 107 0.54 7.35 31.38
N ARG A 108 -0.46 7.91 32.09
CA ARG A 108 -1.00 9.24 31.80
C ARG A 108 0.00 10.34 32.12
N LYS A 109 0.82 10.68 31.13
CA LYS A 109 1.86 11.72 31.19
C LYS A 109 2.14 12.21 29.77
N GLN A 110 2.53 13.48 29.66
CA GLN A 110 2.85 14.10 28.37
C GLN A 110 4.11 13.47 27.77
N ASN A 111 4.08 13.18 26.46
CA ASN A 111 5.19 12.55 25.72
C ASN A 111 5.75 11.28 26.37
N ALA A 112 4.92 10.56 27.13
CA ALA A 112 5.36 9.38 27.86
C ALA A 112 5.56 8.18 26.96
N ILE A 113 4.92 8.15 25.79
CA ILE A 113 4.97 7.01 24.88
C ILE A 113 5.84 7.36 23.69
N THR A 114 6.87 6.55 23.43
CA THR A 114 7.63 6.59 22.17
C THR A 114 7.54 5.23 21.53
N ILE A 115 7.07 5.16 20.29
CA ILE A 115 6.85 3.90 19.58
C ILE A 115 7.44 3.98 18.19
N ASN A 116 8.22 2.96 17.84
CA ASN A 116 8.73 2.74 16.50
C ASN A 116 7.88 1.67 15.80
N TYR A 117 7.27 2.01 14.67
CA TYR A 117 6.41 1.09 13.95
C TYR A 117 6.48 1.31 12.44
N ILE A 118 6.16 0.24 11.71
CA ILE A 118 6.04 0.24 10.26
C ILE A 118 4.56 0.34 9.90
N TYR A 119 4.23 1.27 9.01
CA TYR A 119 2.89 1.45 8.50
C TYR A 119 2.87 1.42 6.98
N GLY A 120 1.77 0.96 6.40
CA GLY A 120 1.60 0.88 4.96
C GLY A 120 0.45 -0.03 4.56
N MET A 121 -0.28 0.37 3.52
CA MET A 121 -1.44 -0.36 3.02
C MET A 121 -1.01 -1.41 2.00
N MET A 122 -0.87 -2.65 2.47
CA MET A 122 -0.60 -3.82 1.65
C MET A 122 -1.69 -4.88 1.84
N GLU A 123 -1.85 -5.72 0.83
CA GLU A 123 -2.76 -6.86 0.77
C GLU A 123 -1.97 -8.14 0.51
N GLU A 124 -2.55 -9.28 0.87
CA GLU A 124 -1.99 -10.59 0.54
C GLU A 124 -1.96 -10.79 -0.98
N SER A 125 -0.81 -11.27 -1.47
CA SER A 125 -0.71 -11.81 -2.82
C SER A 125 -1.15 -13.27 -2.86
N SER A 126 -1.27 -13.81 -4.07
CA SER A 126 -1.43 -15.25 -4.29
C SER A 126 -0.15 -16.04 -4.00
N THR A 127 1.00 -15.36 -3.86
CA THR A 127 2.28 -15.99 -3.56
C THR A 127 2.35 -16.30 -2.07
N SER A 128 2.36 -17.59 -1.74
CA SER A 128 2.45 -18.06 -0.37
C SER A 128 3.20 -19.38 -0.28
N SER A 129 3.68 -19.69 0.91
CA SER A 129 4.45 -20.88 1.24
C SER A 129 4.20 -21.27 2.69
N THR A 130 4.80 -22.38 3.13
CA THR A 130 4.69 -22.86 4.51
C THR A 130 6.07 -23.08 5.11
N THR A 131 6.23 -22.79 6.40
CA THR A 131 7.48 -23.04 7.12
C THR A 131 7.71 -24.53 7.26
N SER A 132 8.95 -24.96 7.04
CA SER A 132 9.37 -26.36 7.16
C SER A 132 9.82 -26.69 8.58
N GLU A 133 10.27 -25.68 9.32
CA GLU A 133 10.82 -25.78 10.68
C GLU A 133 10.21 -24.70 11.59
N ALA A 134 10.47 -24.82 12.89
CA ALA A 134 10.12 -23.77 13.85
C ALA A 134 11.15 -22.65 13.76
N GLU A 135 10.70 -21.42 13.92
CA GLU A 135 11.49 -20.21 13.74
C GLU A 135 11.63 -19.49 15.08
N GLU A 136 12.84 -19.09 15.44
CA GLU A 136 13.10 -18.33 16.66
C GLU A 136 12.91 -16.82 16.44
N ALA A 137 12.47 -16.12 17.48
CA ALA A 137 12.42 -14.65 17.46
C ALA A 137 13.84 -14.07 17.39
N GLY A 138 14.00 -12.95 16.70
CA GLY A 138 15.31 -12.32 16.55
C GLY A 138 15.40 -11.35 15.38
N THR A 139 16.62 -10.93 15.09
CA THR A 139 16.94 -10.09 13.92
C THR A 139 17.65 -10.93 12.88
N SER A 140 17.43 -10.65 11.60
CA SER A 140 17.97 -11.43 10.47
C SER A 140 17.69 -12.93 10.58
N VAL A 141 16.41 -13.28 10.77
CA VAL A 141 15.98 -14.67 10.97
C VAL A 141 15.86 -15.38 9.62
N SER A 142 16.48 -16.56 9.50
CA SER A 142 16.37 -17.41 8.31
C SER A 142 15.19 -18.36 8.45
N ILE A 143 14.15 -18.14 7.65
CA ILE A 143 12.92 -18.94 7.63
C ILE A 143 13.00 -20.00 6.53
N ALA A 144 12.89 -21.27 6.91
CA ALA A 144 12.89 -22.38 5.97
C ALA A 144 11.50 -22.57 5.34
N LEU A 145 11.38 -22.45 4.02
CA LEU A 145 10.11 -22.53 3.29
C LEU A 145 10.02 -23.76 2.40
N ALA A 146 8.82 -24.33 2.28
CA ALA A 146 8.55 -25.41 1.33
C ALA A 146 8.81 -25.02 -0.14
N SER A 147 8.63 -23.74 -0.45
CA SER A 147 9.00 -23.13 -1.73
C SER A 147 9.30 -21.64 -1.56
N ILE A 148 10.36 -21.15 -2.21
CA ILE A 148 10.73 -19.73 -2.26
C ILE A 148 10.30 -19.06 -3.58
N THR A 149 9.53 -19.76 -4.42
CA THR A 149 9.14 -19.24 -5.73
C THR A 149 8.24 -18.02 -5.58
N GLY A 150 8.63 -16.90 -6.20
CA GLY A 150 7.86 -15.65 -6.20
C GLY A 150 8.20 -14.67 -5.07
N PHE A 151 9.07 -15.08 -4.14
CA PHE A 151 9.70 -14.20 -3.16
C PHE A 151 11.00 -13.63 -3.74
N ALA A 152 11.25 -12.35 -3.48
CA ALA A 152 12.43 -11.62 -3.88
C ALA A 152 12.98 -10.82 -2.69
N ASP A 153 14.16 -10.26 -2.88
CA ASP A 153 14.72 -9.30 -1.93
C ASP A 153 13.79 -8.07 -1.78
N GLU A 154 13.80 -7.47 -0.59
CA GLU A 154 12.96 -6.33 -0.19
C GLU A 154 11.43 -6.60 -0.18
N ASP A 155 10.97 -7.79 -0.53
CA ASP A 155 9.55 -8.15 -0.44
C ASP A 155 9.11 -8.16 1.03
N TRP A 156 7.88 -7.70 1.26
CA TRP A 156 7.24 -7.81 2.56
C TRP A 156 6.45 -9.10 2.67
N VAL A 157 6.51 -9.75 3.81
CA VAL A 157 5.80 -11.01 4.07
C VAL A 157 5.00 -10.93 5.36
N GLU A 158 3.83 -11.55 5.36
CA GLU A 158 3.03 -11.80 6.55
C GLU A 158 3.12 -13.28 6.93
N ILE A 159 3.43 -13.52 8.19
CA ILE A 159 3.53 -14.86 8.77
C ILE A 159 2.27 -15.10 9.59
N TYR A 160 1.57 -16.16 9.24
CA TYR A 160 0.44 -16.70 9.97
C TYR A 160 0.92 -17.94 10.73
N GLY A 161 1.27 -17.72 11.98
CA GLY A 161 1.71 -18.75 12.90
C GLY A 161 0.58 -19.74 13.22
N MET A 162 0.89 -21.03 13.23
CA MET A 162 -0.05 -22.05 13.75
C MET A 162 -0.27 -21.93 15.27
N ASP A 163 0.60 -21.22 15.96
CA ASP A 163 0.49 -20.79 17.36
C ASP A 163 -0.54 -19.66 17.58
N GLY A 164 -1.08 -19.08 16.51
CA GLY A 164 -2.03 -17.98 16.56
C GLY A 164 -1.39 -16.59 16.51
N PHE A 165 -0.06 -16.51 16.47
CA PHE A 165 0.65 -15.25 16.26
C PHE A 165 0.64 -14.83 14.78
N ARG A 166 0.66 -13.51 14.57
CA ARG A 166 0.72 -12.92 13.24
C ARG A 166 1.68 -11.77 13.25
N GLU A 167 2.62 -11.77 12.34
CA GLU A 167 3.57 -10.66 12.21
C GLU A 167 3.97 -10.41 10.76
N VAL A 168 4.54 -9.23 10.52
CA VAL A 168 4.99 -8.77 9.21
C VAL A 168 6.48 -8.50 9.30
N ALA A 169 7.22 -8.99 8.31
CA ALA A 169 8.65 -8.79 8.21
C ALA A 169 9.03 -8.49 6.75
N GLN A 170 10.19 -7.88 6.55
CA GLN A 170 10.75 -7.64 5.22
C GLN A 170 11.84 -8.67 4.93
N ILE A 171 11.88 -9.21 3.72
CA ILE A 171 12.99 -10.02 3.25
C ILE A 171 14.22 -9.11 3.07
N ASN A 172 15.31 -9.43 3.77
CA ASN A 172 16.53 -8.61 3.83
C ASN A 172 17.71 -9.20 3.05
N ALA A 173 17.51 -10.36 2.42
CA ALA A 173 18.50 -11.01 1.58
C ALA A 173 17.82 -11.81 0.47
N THR A 174 18.56 -12.02 -0.62
CA THR A 174 18.08 -12.82 -1.76
C THR A 174 17.70 -14.24 -1.31
N PRO A 175 16.44 -14.68 -1.53
CA PRO A 175 16.01 -16.03 -1.20
C PRO A 175 16.87 -17.09 -1.88
N ALA A 176 17.37 -18.06 -1.11
CA ALA A 176 18.25 -19.12 -1.61
C ALA A 176 18.11 -20.39 -0.76
N GLY A 177 18.44 -21.54 -1.34
CA GLY A 177 18.50 -22.81 -0.59
C GLY A 177 17.18 -23.25 0.06
N GLY A 178 16.03 -22.73 -0.41
CA GLY A 178 14.73 -23.00 0.21
C GLY A 178 14.42 -22.15 1.44
N ALA A 179 15.21 -21.12 1.73
CA ALA A 179 14.96 -20.20 2.84
C ALA A 179 14.85 -18.75 2.37
N ILE A 180 14.15 -17.95 3.16
CA ILE A 180 14.17 -16.48 3.10
C ILE A 180 14.82 -15.96 4.38
N VAL A 181 15.57 -14.86 4.31
CA VAL A 181 16.05 -14.18 5.50
C VAL A 181 15.21 -12.93 5.69
N VAL A 182 14.61 -12.78 6.87
CA VAL A 182 13.75 -11.64 7.21
C VAL A 182 14.43 -10.73 8.21
N ASP A 183 14.10 -9.45 8.15
CA ASP A 183 14.72 -8.39 8.96
C ASP A 183 14.58 -8.63 10.47
N GLN A 184 13.38 -8.92 10.96
CA GLN A 184 13.14 -9.21 12.36
C GLN A 184 11.81 -9.94 12.58
N LEU A 185 11.85 -10.95 13.45
CA LEU A 185 10.69 -11.60 14.06
C LEU A 185 10.61 -11.26 15.54
N ILE A 186 9.43 -10.88 15.99
CA ILE A 186 9.14 -10.58 17.40
C ILE A 186 8.72 -11.86 18.14
N GLN A 187 8.05 -12.79 17.46
CA GLN A 187 7.55 -14.03 18.06
C GLN A 187 8.28 -15.24 17.49
N THR A 188 8.39 -16.28 18.30
CA THR A 188 8.79 -17.62 17.82
C THR A 188 7.60 -18.23 17.11
N HIS A 189 7.80 -18.81 15.92
CA HIS A 189 6.75 -19.49 15.15
C HIS A 189 6.97 -20.99 15.13
N VAL A 190 5.90 -21.76 15.23
CA VAL A 190 5.97 -23.22 15.07
C VAL A 190 6.05 -23.63 13.59
N ALA A 191 6.54 -24.84 13.32
CA ALA A 191 6.56 -25.40 11.97
C ALA A 191 5.15 -25.53 11.36
N GLY A 192 5.06 -25.41 10.03
CA GLY A 192 3.78 -25.42 9.30
C GLY A 192 3.06 -24.07 9.25
N SER A 193 3.70 -23.00 9.74
CA SER A 193 3.16 -21.64 9.66
C SER A 193 3.11 -21.16 8.21
N LYS A 194 2.08 -20.38 7.85
CA LYS A 194 1.90 -19.92 6.46
C LYS A 194 2.61 -18.58 6.27
N VAL A 195 3.46 -18.48 5.26
CA VAL A 195 4.13 -17.22 4.86
C VAL A 195 3.51 -16.72 3.57
N VAL A 196 3.02 -15.49 3.57
CA VAL A 196 2.34 -14.87 2.42
C VAL A 196 3.07 -13.60 2.02
N LYS A 197 3.39 -13.44 0.73
CA LYS A 197 3.93 -12.19 0.23
C LYS A 197 2.85 -11.11 0.23
N LEU A 198 3.19 -9.95 0.75
CA LEU A 198 2.36 -8.76 0.74
C LEU A 198 2.66 -7.90 -0.50
N GLN A 199 1.63 -7.27 -1.03
CA GLN A 199 1.71 -6.42 -2.21
C GLN A 199 0.70 -5.27 -2.14
N ILE A 200 0.86 -4.27 -3.00
CA ILE A 200 -0.13 -3.22 -3.17
C ILE A 200 -1.40 -3.81 -3.78
N SER A 201 -2.57 -3.39 -3.28
CA SER A 201 -3.85 -3.83 -3.83
C SER A 201 -3.92 -3.63 -5.34
N GLU A 202 -4.37 -4.65 -6.05
CA GLU A 202 -4.67 -4.55 -7.49
C GLU A 202 -5.73 -3.47 -7.76
N ASN A 203 -6.63 -3.19 -6.82
CA ASN A 203 -7.58 -2.09 -6.95
C ASN A 203 -6.88 -0.72 -6.99
N PHE A 204 -5.83 -0.50 -6.19
CA PHE A 204 -5.07 0.75 -6.21
C PHE A 204 -4.22 0.86 -7.47
N LYS A 205 -3.57 -0.23 -7.89
CA LYS A 205 -2.83 -0.26 -9.17
C LYS A 205 -3.76 0.08 -10.33
N LYS A 206 -4.95 -0.51 -10.36
CA LYS A 206 -5.97 -0.23 -11.36
C LYS A 206 -6.45 1.22 -11.30
N LEU A 207 -6.71 1.75 -10.11
CA LEU A 207 -7.11 3.15 -9.92
C LEU A 207 -6.03 4.13 -10.43
N MET A 208 -4.77 3.92 -10.06
CA MET A 208 -3.65 4.73 -10.54
C MET A 208 -3.55 4.65 -12.07
N ASN A 209 -3.68 3.45 -12.63
CA ASN A 209 -3.62 3.23 -14.07
C ASN A 209 -4.74 3.98 -14.81
N LEU A 210 -5.96 3.99 -14.26
CA LEU A 210 -7.09 4.75 -14.81
C LEU A 210 -6.88 6.26 -14.70
N ILE A 211 -6.42 6.77 -13.56
CA ILE A 211 -6.15 8.21 -13.38
C ILE A 211 -5.07 8.68 -14.36
N ALA A 212 -3.97 7.93 -14.48
CA ALA A 212 -2.91 8.23 -15.44
C ALA A 212 -3.45 8.19 -16.88
N SER A 213 -4.27 7.19 -17.22
CA SER A 213 -4.90 7.08 -18.54
C SER A 213 -5.82 8.26 -18.86
N ILE A 214 -6.65 8.69 -17.91
CA ILE A 214 -7.54 9.86 -18.06
C ILE A 214 -6.71 11.13 -18.32
N ALA A 215 -5.64 11.35 -17.55
CA ALA A 215 -4.77 12.51 -17.71
C ALA A 215 -4.10 12.55 -19.10
N LEU A 216 -3.67 11.40 -19.61
CA LEU A 216 -3.10 11.31 -20.97
C LEU A 216 -4.14 11.55 -22.06
N VAL A 217 -5.34 11.00 -21.93
CA VAL A 217 -6.42 11.25 -22.90
C VAL A 217 -6.78 12.75 -22.93
N ALA A 218 -6.89 13.39 -21.76
CA ALA A 218 -7.15 14.83 -21.66
C ALA A 218 -6.05 15.66 -22.34
N ARG A 219 -4.78 15.23 -22.22
CA ARG A 219 -3.63 15.91 -22.84
C ARG A 219 -3.62 15.81 -24.37
N ILE A 220 -4.11 14.71 -24.97
CA ILE A 220 -4.20 14.55 -26.43
C ILE A 220 -5.36 15.34 -27.01
N VAL A 221 -6.54 15.15 -26.44
CA VAL A 221 -7.77 15.66 -27.05
C VAL A 221 -7.95 17.17 -26.79
N GLY A 222 -7.25 17.69 -25.77
CA GLY A 222 -7.59 18.97 -25.17
C GLY A 222 -8.88 18.82 -24.37
N GLU A 223 -9.00 19.53 -23.24
CA GLU A 223 -10.19 19.43 -22.38
C GLU A 223 -11.51 19.86 -23.07
N SER A 224 -11.44 20.34 -24.32
CA SER A 224 -12.53 20.76 -25.20
C SER A 224 -12.91 19.68 -26.24
N TYR A 225 -13.45 18.55 -25.79
CA TYR A 225 -13.96 17.46 -26.65
C TYR A 225 -15.47 17.53 -26.91
N THR A 226 -16.12 18.63 -26.53
CA THR A 226 -17.58 18.80 -26.60
C THR A 226 -18.05 19.68 -27.77
N ASP A 227 -17.14 20.31 -28.52
CA ASP A 227 -17.53 21.28 -29.54
C ASP A 227 -17.77 20.63 -30.92
N THR A 228 -19.05 20.65 -31.32
CA THR A 228 -19.44 20.44 -32.71
C THR A 228 -19.10 21.71 -33.49
N VAL A 229 -18.00 21.70 -34.25
CA VAL A 229 -17.60 22.86 -35.05
C VAL A 229 -18.41 22.86 -36.35
N GLY A 230 -19.46 23.67 -36.38
CA GLY A 230 -20.23 23.98 -37.59
C GLY A 230 -20.12 25.45 -37.91
N TYR A 231 -19.96 25.79 -39.18
CA TYR A 231 -20.14 27.16 -39.65
C TYR A 231 -21.14 27.17 -40.82
N SER A 232 -22.02 28.16 -40.82
CA SER A 232 -22.93 28.42 -41.94
C SER A 232 -22.45 29.65 -42.70
N LEU A 233 -22.38 29.53 -44.02
CA LEU A 233 -22.14 30.66 -44.91
C LEU A 233 -23.29 30.71 -45.92
N GLY A 234 -24.35 31.45 -45.58
CA GLY A 234 -25.57 31.51 -46.40
C GLY A 234 -26.27 30.14 -46.48
N ALA A 235 -26.47 29.62 -47.69
CA ALA A 235 -27.11 28.31 -47.93
C ALA A 235 -26.17 27.11 -47.77
N LEU A 236 -24.88 27.33 -47.53
CA LEU A 236 -23.91 26.25 -47.28
C LEU A 236 -23.83 25.97 -45.77
N GLN A 237 -24.29 24.78 -45.39
CA GLN A 237 -24.14 24.24 -44.04
C GLN A 237 -23.10 23.13 -44.05
N VAL A 238 -21.99 23.33 -43.34
CA VAL A 238 -21.00 22.28 -43.08
C VAL A 238 -21.09 21.91 -41.61
N GLN A 239 -21.57 20.69 -41.34
CA GLN A 239 -21.49 20.08 -40.03
C GLN A 239 -20.29 19.14 -40.02
N LYS A 240 -19.20 19.57 -39.39
CA LYS A 240 -18.10 18.64 -39.09
C LYS A 240 -18.55 17.82 -37.88
N GLY A 241 -18.60 16.50 -38.02
CA GLY A 241 -18.92 15.61 -36.90
C GLY A 241 -18.00 15.88 -35.70
N GLU A 242 -18.45 15.50 -34.49
CA GLU A 242 -17.66 15.67 -33.27
C GLU A 242 -16.26 15.05 -33.46
N PRO A 243 -15.17 15.82 -33.31
CA PRO A 243 -13.84 15.25 -33.35
C PRO A 243 -13.62 14.35 -32.13
N TYR A 244 -12.97 13.19 -32.32
CA TYR A 244 -12.51 12.29 -31.24
C TYR A 244 -13.60 11.59 -30.40
N THR A 245 -14.78 11.29 -30.97
CA THR A 245 -15.87 10.56 -30.28
C THR A 245 -15.42 9.28 -29.56
N GLN A 246 -14.52 8.50 -30.17
CA GLN A 246 -13.97 7.28 -29.56
C GLN A 246 -13.19 7.58 -28.27
N TRP A 247 -12.35 8.62 -28.27
CA TRP A 247 -11.56 9.03 -27.11
C TRP A 247 -12.42 9.59 -25.98
N ARG A 248 -13.49 10.33 -26.33
CA ARG A 248 -14.49 10.81 -25.37
C ARG A 248 -15.18 9.66 -24.66
N GLU A 249 -15.70 8.68 -25.41
CA GLU A 249 -16.37 7.51 -24.83
C GLU A 249 -15.41 6.72 -23.93
N THR A 250 -14.17 6.52 -24.36
CA THR A 250 -13.12 5.89 -23.54
C THR A 250 -12.85 6.67 -22.25
N ALA A 251 -12.72 8.00 -22.31
CA ALA A 251 -12.53 8.83 -21.13
C ALA A 251 -13.73 8.75 -20.16
N ILE A 252 -14.96 8.77 -20.67
CA ILE A 252 -16.18 8.64 -19.86
C ILE A 252 -16.21 7.27 -19.17
N GLN A 253 -15.84 6.20 -19.86
CA GLN A 253 -15.75 4.87 -19.27
C GLN A 253 -14.72 4.81 -18.15
N PHE A 254 -13.52 5.37 -18.37
CA PHE A 254 -12.48 5.43 -17.32
C PHE A 254 -12.90 6.25 -16.12
N ILE A 255 -13.57 7.39 -16.33
CA ILE A 255 -14.11 8.23 -15.26
C ILE A 255 -15.11 7.44 -14.42
N ARG A 256 -16.06 6.73 -15.06
CA ARG A 256 -17.04 5.90 -14.35
C ARG A 256 -16.37 4.80 -13.53
N GLU A 257 -15.41 4.10 -14.12
CA GLU A 257 -14.69 3.01 -13.45
C GLU A 257 -13.81 3.52 -12.29
N ARG A 258 -13.14 4.66 -12.48
CA ARG A 258 -12.41 5.37 -11.41
C ARG A 258 -13.36 5.70 -10.25
N ASP A 259 -14.50 6.29 -10.54
CA ASP A 259 -15.46 6.71 -9.50
C ASP A 259 -16.05 5.50 -8.76
N GLU A 260 -16.32 4.39 -9.46
CA GLU A 260 -16.73 3.13 -8.83
C GLU A 260 -15.64 2.61 -7.87
N LEU A 261 -14.39 2.58 -8.31
CA LEU A 261 -13.27 2.13 -7.47
C LEU A 261 -13.06 3.06 -6.26
N MET A 262 -13.12 4.38 -6.46
CA MET A 262 -13.00 5.37 -5.38
C MET A 262 -14.12 5.22 -4.35
N ASN A 263 -15.35 4.92 -4.78
CA ASN A 263 -16.47 4.67 -3.85
C ASN A 263 -16.34 3.35 -3.08
N ARG A 264 -15.68 2.35 -3.66
CA ARG A 264 -15.43 1.05 -3.00
C ARG A 264 -14.32 1.13 -1.97
N ILE A 265 -13.31 1.96 -2.20
CA ILE A 265 -12.16 2.12 -1.30
C ILE A 265 -12.50 3.15 -0.23
N LYS A 266 -12.61 2.70 1.03
CA LYS A 266 -12.89 3.61 2.15
C LYS A 266 -11.68 4.50 2.43
N ILE A 267 -11.87 5.81 2.32
CA ILE A 267 -10.90 6.81 2.77
C ILE A 267 -10.71 6.68 4.28
N ARG A 268 -9.45 6.72 4.73
CA ARG A 268 -9.13 6.60 6.14
C ARG A 268 -9.15 7.98 6.81
N PRO A 269 -9.74 8.11 8.01
CA PRO A 269 -9.75 9.37 8.72
C PRO A 269 -8.32 9.75 9.12
N TYR A 270 -8.01 11.04 9.03
CA TYR A 270 -6.82 11.60 9.63
C TYR A 270 -6.94 11.56 11.15
N ILE A 271 -5.93 10.99 11.83
CA ILE A 271 -5.88 10.90 13.29
C ILE A 271 -4.88 11.96 13.77
N ALA A 272 -5.41 13.04 14.36
CA ALA A 272 -4.62 14.13 14.94
C ALA A 272 -3.87 13.68 16.20
#